data_AF-X0UNL1-F1
#
_entry.id   AF-X0UNL1-F1
#
_cell.length_a   1.000
_cell.length_b   1.000
_cell.length_c   1.000
_cell.angle_alpha   90.00
_cell.angle_beta   90.00
_cell.angle_gamma   90.00
#
_symmetry.space_group_name_H-M   'P 1'
#
loop_
_entity.id
_entity.type
_entity.pdbx_description
1 polymer ?
#
loop_
_entity_poly.entity_id
_entity_poly.type
_entity_poly.pdbx_seq_one_letter_code
_entity_poly.pdbx_strand_id
1 'polypeptide(L)'
;ENIGRVAECLGYKISELTVVILDRERHDYLISQVRKTGARIHLIPDGDVSSAIATALPDTGINLLMGIGGAPEGVLAAAAMRCLGGSMQGRLVLRSQEERIRAEKMGIVDINKVLNVDEIAKGEEIIFAATGVTSGDLLPGVLFRADGAITESLVLRQSSGTRRFIKSEHFYKEEYPEKILDQE
;
A
#
# COMPACT_ATOMS: atom_id res chain seq x y z
N GLU A 1 9.92 -10.17 -17.00
CA GLU A 1 8.58 -10.28 -17.62
C GLU A 1 7.57 -9.29 -17.04
N ASN A 2 7.15 -9.42 -15.77
CA ASN A 2 6.15 -8.53 -15.15
C ASN A 2 6.43 -7.04 -15.34
N ILE A 3 7.66 -6.58 -15.05
CA ILE A 3 8.06 -5.17 -15.24
C ILE A 3 7.87 -4.72 -16.69
N GLY A 4 8.21 -5.58 -17.66
CA GLY A 4 8.04 -5.26 -19.09
C GLY A 4 6.56 -5.12 -19.47
N ARG A 5 5.71 -6.03 -18.99
CA ARG A 5 4.25 -5.96 -19.23
C ARG A 5 3.63 -4.72 -18.58
N VAL A 6 4.05 -4.37 -17.37
CA VAL A 6 3.58 -3.14 -16.71
C VAL A 6 4.05 -1.90 -17.47
N ALA A 7 5.30 -1.88 -17.94
CA ALA A 7 5.83 -0.78 -18.76
C ALA A 7 5.00 -0.58 -20.03
N GLU A 8 4.69 -1.67 -20.74
CA GLU A 8 3.85 -1.67 -21.94
C GLU A 8 2.43 -1.15 -21.65
N CYS A 9 1.77 -1.68 -20.61
CA CYS A 9 0.42 -1.24 -20.22
C CYS A 9 0.35 0.24 -19.82
N LEU A 10 1.40 0.76 -19.18
CA LEU A 10 1.49 2.16 -18.76
C LEU A 10 2.03 3.09 -19.85
N GLY A 11 2.54 2.55 -20.96
CA GLY A 11 3.21 3.33 -22.00
C GLY A 11 4.54 3.94 -21.56
N TYR A 12 5.20 3.37 -20.55
CA TYR A 12 6.44 3.86 -19.98
C TYR A 12 7.64 3.03 -20.46
N LYS A 13 8.83 3.62 -20.45
CA LYS A 13 10.07 2.85 -20.56
C LYS A 13 10.32 2.13 -19.24
N ILE A 14 10.99 0.99 -19.30
CA ILE A 14 11.35 0.24 -18.08
C ILE A 14 12.15 1.12 -17.09
N SER A 15 13.02 1.99 -17.59
CA SER A 15 13.81 2.94 -16.78
C SER A 15 12.99 4.01 -16.07
N GLU A 16 11.75 4.24 -16.49
CA GLU A 16 10.83 5.19 -15.88
C GLU A 16 10.01 4.55 -14.75
N LEU A 17 9.94 3.21 -14.71
CA LEU A 17 9.26 2.50 -13.64
C LEU A 17 10.05 2.50 -12.33
N THR A 18 9.35 2.71 -11.23
CA THR A 18 9.86 2.51 -9.87
C THR A 18 9.20 1.30 -9.24
N VAL A 19 10.02 0.35 -8.78
CA VAL A 19 9.61 -0.84 -8.03
C VAL A 19 9.97 -0.65 -6.57
N VAL A 20 8.97 -0.69 -5.69
CA VAL A 20 9.17 -0.72 -4.24
C VAL A 20 9.45 -2.15 -3.80
N ILE A 21 10.44 -2.31 -2.93
CA ILE A 21 10.85 -3.60 -2.36
C ILE A 21 11.26 -3.38 -0.90
N LEU A 22 10.81 -4.26 0.01
CA LEU A 22 11.30 -4.24 1.40
C LEU A 22 12.79 -4.58 1.45
N ASP A 23 13.59 -3.77 2.14
CA ASP A 23 15.03 -3.96 2.29
C ASP A 23 15.33 -5.08 3.30
N ARG A 24 15.45 -6.31 2.79
CA ARG A 24 15.61 -7.54 3.56
C ARG A 24 16.46 -8.51 2.75
N GLU A 25 17.34 -9.27 3.41
CA GLU A 25 18.22 -10.27 2.76
C GLU A 25 17.46 -11.25 1.85
N ARG A 26 16.24 -11.66 2.26
CA ARG A 26 15.36 -12.53 1.46
C ARG A 26 14.97 -11.95 0.09
N HIS A 27 15.20 -10.66 -0.15
CA HIS A 27 14.91 -9.97 -1.40
C HIS A 27 16.14 -9.65 -2.24
N ASP A 28 17.37 -10.02 -1.83
CA ASP A 28 18.59 -9.71 -2.58
C ASP A 28 18.56 -10.22 -4.02
N TYR A 29 18.05 -11.44 -4.20
CA TYR A 29 17.84 -12.01 -5.53
C TYR A 29 16.85 -11.17 -6.35
N LEU A 30 15.71 -10.80 -5.77
CA LEU A 30 14.70 -9.97 -6.43
C LEU A 30 15.27 -8.61 -6.82
N ILE A 31 15.96 -7.93 -5.90
CA ILE A 31 16.62 -6.63 -6.12
C ILE A 31 17.60 -6.74 -7.30
N SER A 32 18.43 -7.79 -7.32
CA SER A 32 19.36 -8.04 -8.43
C SER A 32 18.64 -8.22 -9.77
N GLN A 33 17.55 -8.98 -9.80
CA GLN A 33 16.75 -9.17 -11.02
C GLN A 33 16.10 -7.86 -11.49
N VAL A 34 15.52 -7.08 -10.58
CA VAL A 34 14.90 -5.80 -10.93
C VAL A 34 15.95 -4.83 -11.48
N ARG A 35 17.14 -4.72 -10.86
CA ARG A 35 18.24 -3.89 -11.38
C ARG A 35 18.64 -4.27 -12.80
N LYS A 36 18.70 -5.57 -13.12
CA LYS A 36 19.02 -6.06 -14.47
C LYS A 36 18.00 -5.65 -15.53
N THR A 37 16.74 -5.39 -15.14
CA THR A 37 15.73 -4.90 -16.09
C THR A 37 15.94 -3.43 -16.47
N GLY A 38 16.65 -2.66 -15.63
CA GLY A 38 16.83 -1.22 -15.79
C GLY A 38 15.79 -0.36 -15.06
N ALA A 39 14.80 -0.98 -14.38
CA ALA A 39 13.85 -0.26 -13.54
C ALA A 39 14.52 0.34 -12.29
N ARG A 40 13.96 1.45 -11.80
CA ARG A 40 14.38 2.08 -10.54
C ARG A 40 13.85 1.26 -9.36
N ILE A 41 14.58 1.28 -8.25
CA ILE A 41 14.18 0.58 -7.02
C ILE A 41 14.06 1.61 -5.89
N HIS A 42 12.93 1.57 -5.20
CA HIS A 42 12.74 2.25 -3.93
C HIS A 42 12.75 1.23 -2.79
N LEU A 43 13.83 1.21 -2.02
CA LEU A 43 13.98 0.30 -0.88
C LEU A 43 13.33 0.92 0.35
N ILE A 44 12.43 0.17 0.98
CA ILE A 44 11.75 0.58 2.21
C ILE A 44 12.11 -0.37 3.36
N PRO A 45 12.36 0.13 4.58
CA PRO A 45 12.67 -0.75 5.72
C PRO A 45 11.43 -1.51 6.22
N ASP A 46 10.26 -0.88 6.12
CA ASP A 46 8.95 -1.37 6.55
C ASP A 46 7.83 -0.62 5.81
N GLY A 47 6.57 -1.01 5.99
CA GLY A 47 5.39 -0.26 5.55
C GLY A 47 4.88 -0.60 4.16
N ASP A 48 4.93 -1.89 3.77
CA ASP A 48 4.53 -2.37 2.45
C ASP A 48 3.05 -2.11 2.09
N VAL A 49 2.16 -1.95 3.07
CA VAL A 49 0.76 -1.52 2.84
C VAL A 49 0.70 -0.14 2.18
N SER A 50 1.43 0.84 2.73
CA SER A 50 1.37 2.22 2.24
C SER A 50 1.91 2.32 0.80
N SER A 51 3.03 1.67 0.53
CA SER A 51 3.63 1.65 -0.80
C SER A 51 2.82 0.80 -1.79
N ALA A 52 2.14 -0.27 -1.35
CA ALA A 52 1.20 -1.01 -2.20
C ALA A 52 0.08 -0.10 -2.71
N ILE A 53 -0.53 0.68 -1.82
CA ILE A 53 -1.61 1.61 -2.15
C ILE A 53 -1.09 2.72 -3.06
N ALA A 54 0.12 3.21 -2.80
CA ALA A 54 0.76 4.25 -3.62
C ALA A 54 0.92 3.84 -5.08
N THR A 55 1.05 2.54 -5.41
CA THR A 55 1.11 2.06 -6.82
C THR A 55 -0.17 2.33 -7.62
N ALA A 56 -1.31 2.49 -6.94
CA ALA A 56 -2.62 2.67 -7.58
C ALA A 56 -3.14 4.12 -7.50
N LEU A 57 -2.30 5.04 -7.04
CA LEU A 57 -2.58 6.47 -7.01
C LEU A 57 -1.67 7.23 -8.00
N PRO A 58 -2.18 8.30 -8.63
CA PRO A 58 -1.35 9.15 -9.47
C PRO A 58 -0.32 9.90 -8.62
N ASP A 59 0.75 10.35 -9.27
CA ASP A 59 1.75 11.29 -8.73
C ASP A 59 2.54 10.82 -7.50
N THR A 60 2.48 9.53 -7.14
CA THR A 60 3.30 8.95 -6.06
C THR A 60 4.72 8.61 -6.51
N GLY A 61 4.96 8.52 -7.82
CA GLY A 61 6.24 8.09 -8.39
C GLY A 61 6.53 6.60 -8.23
N ILE A 62 5.58 5.81 -7.72
CA ILE A 62 5.67 4.37 -7.48
C ILE A 62 4.76 3.64 -8.47
N ASN A 63 5.30 2.60 -9.14
CA ASN A 63 4.55 1.86 -10.17
C ASN A 63 4.28 0.41 -9.81
N LEU A 64 5.20 -0.24 -9.08
CA LEU A 64 5.05 -1.62 -8.63
C LEU A 64 5.51 -1.79 -7.19
N LEU A 65 4.91 -2.74 -6.49
CA LEU A 65 5.45 -3.33 -5.26
C LEU A 65 5.76 -4.81 -5.55
N MET A 66 6.96 -5.27 -5.22
CA MET A 66 7.36 -6.67 -5.40
C MET A 66 8.09 -7.17 -4.15
N GLY A 67 7.76 -8.38 -3.70
CA GLY A 67 8.48 -9.03 -2.60
C GLY A 67 7.61 -9.93 -1.74
N ILE A 68 8.18 -10.32 -0.60
CA ILE A 68 7.56 -11.12 0.46
C ILE A 68 7.37 -10.21 1.68
N GLY A 69 6.11 -9.86 1.91
CA GLY A 69 5.62 -9.10 3.06
C GLY A 69 4.92 -9.97 4.09
N GLY A 70 4.17 -9.32 4.98
CA GLY A 70 3.25 -10.00 5.88
C GLY A 70 1.91 -10.33 5.20
N ALA A 71 1.35 -11.50 5.50
CA ALA A 71 0.08 -11.92 4.91
C ALA A 71 -1.11 -11.03 5.36
N PRO A 72 -1.25 -10.64 6.64
CA PRO A 72 -2.28 -9.69 7.07
C PRO A 72 -2.21 -8.34 6.34
N GLU A 73 -1.01 -7.80 6.19
CA GLU A 73 -0.71 -6.56 5.46
C GLU A 73 -1.11 -6.69 3.99
N GLY A 74 -0.85 -7.85 3.37
CA GLY A 74 -1.33 -8.16 2.03
C GLY A 74 -2.85 -8.13 1.88
N VAL A 75 -3.61 -8.52 2.91
CA VAL A 75 -5.08 -8.42 2.91
C VAL A 75 -5.54 -6.96 2.96
N LEU A 76 -4.89 -6.13 3.79
CA LEU A 76 -5.17 -4.69 3.85
C LEU A 76 -4.88 -3.98 2.52
N ALA A 77 -3.74 -4.31 1.91
CA ALA A 77 -3.37 -3.80 0.60
C ALA A 77 -4.39 -4.24 -0.47
N ALA A 78 -4.81 -5.50 -0.48
CA ALA A 78 -5.81 -6.00 -1.43
C ALA A 78 -7.16 -5.30 -1.27
N ALA A 79 -7.60 -5.03 -0.04
CA ALA A 79 -8.82 -4.27 0.24
C ALA A 79 -8.74 -2.84 -0.35
N ALA A 80 -7.63 -2.15 -0.15
CA ALA A 80 -7.42 -0.82 -0.75
C ALA A 80 -7.34 -0.88 -2.28
N MET A 81 -6.62 -1.85 -2.85
CA MET A 81 -6.52 -2.05 -4.30
C MET A 81 -7.89 -2.31 -4.94
N ARG A 82 -8.74 -3.10 -4.27
CA ARG A 82 -10.13 -3.34 -4.67
C ARG A 82 -10.95 -2.05 -4.75
N CYS A 83 -10.73 -1.11 -3.84
CA CYS A 83 -11.38 0.20 -3.89
C CYS A 83 -10.79 1.13 -4.96
N LEU A 84 -9.49 1.00 -5.26
CA LEU A 84 -8.79 1.83 -6.23
C LEU A 84 -8.91 1.32 -7.67
N GLY A 85 -9.38 0.08 -7.87
CA GLY A 85 -9.34 -0.59 -9.18
C GLY A 85 -7.92 -1.04 -9.56
N GLY A 86 -7.04 -1.22 -8.58
CA GLY A 86 -5.69 -1.73 -8.77
C GLY A 86 -5.66 -3.26 -8.93
N SER A 87 -4.50 -3.77 -9.35
CA SER A 87 -4.26 -5.21 -9.48
C SER A 87 -3.24 -5.67 -8.45
N MET A 88 -3.49 -6.83 -7.84
CA MET A 88 -2.59 -7.46 -6.90
C MET A 88 -2.63 -8.98 -7.09
N GLN A 89 -1.47 -9.61 -6.91
CA GLN A 89 -1.34 -11.05 -6.79
C GLN A 89 -0.53 -11.39 -5.54
N GLY A 90 -0.91 -12.46 -4.85
CA GLY A 90 -0.25 -12.92 -3.64
C GLY A 90 -0.18 -14.44 -3.58
N ARG A 91 0.74 -14.95 -2.79
CA ARG A 91 0.86 -16.37 -2.47
C ARG A 91 1.43 -16.52 -1.07
N LEU A 92 0.95 -17.49 -0.31
CA LEU A 92 1.48 -17.78 1.01
C LEU A 92 2.89 -18.34 0.91
N VAL A 93 3.78 -17.82 1.76
CA VAL A 93 5.14 -18.34 1.94
C VAL A 93 5.27 -18.75 3.39
N LEU A 94 5.14 -20.05 3.64
CA LEU A 94 5.25 -20.62 4.99
C LEU A 94 6.71 -20.87 5.33
N ARG A 95 7.13 -20.48 6.53
CA ARG A 95 8.52 -20.48 6.99
C ARG A 95 8.81 -21.59 7.99
N SER A 96 7.78 -22.24 8.52
CA SER A 96 7.92 -23.29 9.51
C SER A 96 6.85 -24.36 9.38
N GLN A 97 7.10 -25.53 9.98
CA GLN A 97 6.13 -26.61 10.07
C GLN A 97 4.89 -26.19 10.89
N GLU A 98 5.06 -25.32 11.87
CA GLU A 98 3.95 -24.79 12.68
C GLU A 98 3.00 -23.91 11.85
N GLU A 99 3.54 -23.06 10.97
CA GLU A 99 2.75 -22.28 10.02
C GLU A 99 2.01 -23.19 9.04
N ARG A 100 2.64 -24.29 8.61
CA ARG A 100 2.01 -25.31 7.75
C ARG A 100 0.81 -25.98 8.42
N ILE A 101 0.99 -26.47 9.64
CA ILE A 101 -0.09 -27.08 10.43
C ILE A 101 -1.21 -26.06 10.67
N ARG A 102 -0.87 -24.79 10.94
CA ARG A 102 -1.86 -23.73 11.13
C ARG A 102 -2.65 -23.46 9.85
N ALA A 103 -1.98 -23.38 8.70
CA ALA A 103 -2.62 -23.17 7.41
C ALA A 103 -3.58 -24.32 7.07
N GLU A 104 -3.15 -25.57 7.29
CA GLU A 104 -4.01 -26.75 7.12
C GLU A 104 -5.24 -26.70 8.03
N LYS A 105 -5.06 -26.35 9.31
CA LYS A 105 -6.18 -26.17 10.26
C LYS A 105 -7.15 -25.05 9.85
N MET A 106 -6.66 -24.02 9.15
CA MET A 106 -7.47 -22.94 8.60
C MET A 106 -8.14 -23.30 7.27
N GLY A 107 -7.97 -24.55 6.78
CA GLY A 107 -8.59 -25.03 5.56
C GLY A 107 -7.88 -24.59 4.27
N ILE A 108 -6.62 -24.16 4.36
CA ILE A 108 -5.82 -23.82 3.17
C ILE A 108 -5.34 -25.11 2.52
N VAL A 109 -5.98 -25.49 1.41
CA VAL A 109 -5.72 -26.75 0.69
C VAL A 109 -4.49 -26.66 -0.20
N ASP A 110 -4.30 -25.55 -0.90
CA ASP A 110 -3.17 -25.32 -1.80
C ASP A 110 -2.37 -24.08 -1.40
N ILE A 111 -1.21 -24.31 -0.78
CA ILE A 111 -0.27 -23.26 -0.36
C ILE A 111 0.40 -22.59 -1.58
N ASN A 112 0.49 -23.30 -2.71
CA ASN A 112 1.15 -22.81 -3.91
C ASN A 112 0.22 -21.97 -4.80
N LYS A 113 -1.07 -21.91 -4.47
CA LYS A 113 -2.05 -21.14 -5.22
C LYS A 113 -1.68 -19.66 -5.26
N VAL A 114 -1.64 -19.11 -6.46
CA VAL A 114 -1.59 -17.66 -6.67
C VAL A 114 -3.01 -17.13 -6.50
N LEU A 115 -3.19 -16.21 -5.57
CA LEU A 115 -4.44 -15.52 -5.28
C LEU A 115 -4.44 -14.19 -6.01
N ASN A 116 -5.51 -13.88 -6.73
CA ASN A 116 -5.74 -12.53 -7.26
C ASN A 116 -6.35 -11.60 -6.18
N VAL A 117 -6.45 -10.31 -6.48
CA VAL A 117 -6.96 -9.30 -5.53
C VAL A 117 -8.37 -9.62 -5.02
N ASP A 118 -9.25 -10.13 -5.89
CA ASP A 118 -10.63 -10.49 -5.56
C ASP A 118 -10.70 -11.71 -4.62
N GLU A 119 -9.75 -12.64 -4.74
CA GLU A 119 -9.64 -13.80 -3.88
C GLU A 119 -9.02 -13.47 -2.52
N ILE A 120 -8.16 -12.45 -2.44
CA ILE A 120 -7.58 -12.00 -1.17
C ILE A 120 -8.62 -11.20 -0.37
N ALA A 121 -9.40 -10.34 -1.02
CA ALA A 121 -10.44 -9.52 -0.38
C ALA A 121 -11.81 -9.76 -1.06
N LYS A 122 -12.53 -10.79 -0.59
CA LYS A 122 -13.77 -11.34 -1.20
C LYS A 122 -15.07 -10.56 -0.89
N GLY A 123 -14.98 -9.25 -0.68
CA GLY A 123 -16.14 -8.41 -0.36
C GLY A 123 -16.71 -7.66 -1.56
N GLU A 124 -18.04 -7.54 -1.64
CA GLU A 124 -18.72 -6.65 -2.58
C GLU A 124 -18.74 -5.19 -2.08
N GLU A 125 -18.68 -5.01 -0.76
CA GLU A 125 -18.66 -3.71 -0.08
C GLU A 125 -17.40 -3.62 0.78
N ILE A 126 -16.33 -3.09 0.19
CA ILE A 126 -15.08 -2.82 0.89
C ILE A 126 -14.97 -1.32 1.18
N ILE A 127 -14.63 -1.01 2.43
CA ILE A 127 -14.24 0.32 2.89
C ILE A 127 -12.83 0.21 3.46
N PHE A 128 -11.96 1.11 3.03
CA PHE A 128 -10.60 1.22 3.55
C PHE A 128 -10.39 2.63 4.11
N ALA A 129 -9.74 2.73 5.27
CA ALA A 129 -9.36 4.00 5.87
C ALA A 129 -7.94 3.91 6.42
N ALA A 130 -7.13 4.92 6.16
CA ALA A 130 -5.79 5.08 6.71
C ALA A 130 -5.53 6.54 7.08
N THR A 131 -4.71 6.76 8.12
CA THR A 131 -4.26 8.08 8.56
C THR A 131 -2.75 8.04 8.71
N GLY A 132 -2.05 9.06 8.19
CA GLY A 132 -0.60 9.14 8.31
C GLY A 132 -0.17 9.43 9.74
N VAL A 133 0.70 8.59 10.30
CA VAL A 133 1.32 8.80 11.62
C VAL A 133 2.63 9.55 11.44
N THR A 134 3.53 8.98 10.64
CA THR A 134 4.73 9.63 10.10
C THR A 134 4.58 9.85 8.61
N SER A 135 5.27 10.84 8.06
CA SER A 135 5.24 11.08 6.61
C SER A 135 5.79 9.88 5.85
N GLY A 136 5.03 9.40 4.87
CA GLY A 136 5.40 8.30 4.00
C GLY A 136 4.89 8.50 2.57
N ASP A 137 5.01 7.45 1.76
CA ASP A 137 4.69 7.49 0.32
C ASP A 137 3.22 7.83 0.00
N LEU A 138 2.33 7.63 0.96
CA LEU A 138 0.88 7.74 0.78
C LEU A 138 0.26 8.97 1.46
N LEU A 139 0.64 9.24 2.71
CA LEU A 139 0.05 10.29 3.55
C LEU A 139 1.15 11.01 4.35
N PRO A 140 1.01 12.33 4.58
CA PRO A 140 1.88 13.03 5.51
C PRO A 140 1.61 12.58 6.95
N GLY A 141 2.63 12.71 7.80
CA GLY A 141 2.50 12.41 9.22
C GLY A 141 1.70 13.46 9.97
N VAL A 142 1.40 13.17 11.24
CA VAL A 142 0.73 14.11 12.13
C VAL A 142 1.62 15.34 12.32
N LEU A 143 1.07 16.52 12.03
CA LEU A 143 1.74 17.79 12.31
C LEU A 143 1.18 18.39 13.59
N PHE A 144 1.99 18.41 14.64
CA PHE A 144 1.62 19.07 15.90
C PHE A 144 1.84 20.58 15.80
N ARG A 145 0.87 21.35 16.31
CA ARG A 145 0.91 22.80 16.45
C ARG A 145 0.70 23.16 17.92
N ALA A 146 1.01 24.40 18.29
CA ALA A 146 0.82 24.86 19.67
C ALA A 146 -0.65 24.78 20.13
N ASP A 147 -1.59 24.87 19.19
CA ASP A 147 -3.04 24.91 19.39
C ASP A 147 -3.75 23.58 19.05
N GLY A 148 -3.01 22.56 18.59
CA GLY A 148 -3.65 21.34 18.10
C GLY A 148 -2.77 20.41 17.28
N ALA A 149 -3.40 19.66 16.38
CA ALA A 149 -2.73 18.80 15.42
C ALA A 149 -3.44 18.80 14.06
N ILE A 150 -2.69 18.55 13.00
CA ILE A 150 -3.23 18.29 11.66
C ILE A 150 -2.98 16.84 11.31
N THR A 151 -4.02 16.15 10.85
CA THR A 151 -3.92 14.79 10.32
C THR A 151 -4.43 14.74 8.89
N GLU A 152 -3.84 13.89 8.07
CA GLU A 152 -4.38 13.56 6.76
C GLU A 152 -4.76 12.07 6.69
N SER A 153 -5.95 11.82 6.20
CA SER A 153 -6.53 10.49 6.06
C SER A 153 -6.98 10.22 4.62
N LEU A 154 -6.84 8.97 4.21
CA LEU A 154 -7.41 8.43 2.97
C LEU A 154 -8.57 7.51 3.32
N VAL A 155 -9.76 7.79 2.79
CA VAL A 155 -10.92 6.91 2.88
C VAL A 155 -11.36 6.49 1.48
N LEU A 156 -11.48 5.19 1.28
CA LEU A 156 -11.83 4.57 0.00
C LEU A 156 -13.09 3.73 0.17
N ARG A 157 -13.99 3.78 -0.80
CA ARG A 157 -15.17 2.91 -0.86
C ARG A 157 -15.31 2.29 -2.24
N GLN A 158 -15.29 0.96 -2.29
CA GLN A 158 -15.35 0.19 -3.54
C GLN A 158 -16.63 0.46 -4.33
N SER A 159 -17.79 0.30 -3.70
CA SER A 159 -19.09 0.34 -4.38
C SER A 159 -19.42 1.68 -5.02
N SER A 160 -18.94 2.78 -4.46
CA SER A 160 -19.11 4.12 -5.03
C SER A 160 -17.90 4.62 -5.81
N GLY A 161 -16.79 3.87 -5.84
CA GLY A 161 -15.51 4.30 -6.40
C GLY A 161 -14.93 5.57 -5.75
N THR A 162 -15.47 5.99 -4.62
CA THR A 162 -15.16 7.30 -4.02
C THR A 162 -13.85 7.23 -3.25
N ARG A 163 -12.97 8.20 -3.53
CA ARG A 163 -11.71 8.42 -2.84
C ARG A 163 -11.80 9.76 -2.12
N ARG A 164 -11.58 9.77 -0.81
CA ARG A 164 -11.58 10.99 0.01
C ARG A 164 -10.23 11.16 0.67
N PHE A 165 -9.57 12.26 0.35
CA PHE A 165 -8.44 12.78 1.11
C PHE A 165 -9.02 13.78 2.11
N ILE A 166 -8.81 13.53 3.39
CA ILE A 166 -9.41 14.31 4.49
C ILE A 166 -8.27 14.91 5.28
N LYS A 167 -8.11 16.22 5.18
CA LYS A 167 -7.26 17.00 6.08
C LYS A 167 -8.10 17.54 7.22
N SER A 168 -7.75 17.18 8.44
CA SER A 168 -8.47 17.57 9.64
C SER A 168 -7.56 18.38 10.55
N GLU A 169 -8.06 19.52 11.03
CA GLU A 169 -7.43 20.32 12.07
C GLU A 169 -8.13 20.04 13.40
N HIS A 170 -7.37 19.56 14.38
CA HIS A 170 -7.85 19.14 15.69
C HIS A 170 -7.38 20.16 16.73
N PHE A 171 -8.28 20.95 17.29
CA PHE A 171 -7.95 21.95 18.32
C PHE A 171 -8.03 21.31 19.71
N TYR A 172 -7.03 21.58 20.57
CA TYR A 172 -6.99 21.02 21.93
C TYR A 172 -7.80 21.83 22.96
N LYS A 173 -8.23 23.04 22.60
CA LYS A 173 -9.08 23.87 23.45
C LYS A 173 -10.56 23.57 23.16
N GLU A 174 -11.38 23.57 24.21
CA GLU A 174 -12.83 23.34 24.09
C GLU A 174 -13.58 24.52 23.44
N GLU A 175 -13.01 25.73 23.47
CA GLU A 175 -13.57 26.90 22.80
C GLU A 175 -13.10 27.01 21.35
N TYR A 176 -14.06 27.23 20.44
CA TYR A 176 -13.81 27.41 19.01
C TYR A 176 -12.86 28.60 18.80
N PRO A 177 -11.76 28.48 18.02
CA PRO A 177 -10.83 29.59 17.86
C PRO A 177 -11.49 30.72 17.07
N GLU A 178 -11.73 31.87 17.70
CA GLU A 178 -12.38 33.04 17.06
C GLU A 178 -11.54 33.67 15.92
N LYS A 179 -10.28 33.24 15.72
CA LYS A 179 -9.37 33.78 14.70
C LYS A 179 -8.59 32.68 14.00
N ILE A 180 -9.15 32.13 12.91
CA ILE A 180 -8.41 31.20 12.01
C ILE A 180 -8.19 31.82 10.63
N LEU A 181 -8.92 32.88 10.27
CA LEU A 181 -8.85 33.52 8.95
C LEU A 181 -8.06 34.83 9.02
N ASP A 182 -6.74 34.74 9.03
CA ASP A 182 -5.86 35.79 8.54
C ASP A 182 -4.69 35.10 7.81
N GLN A 183 -4.92 34.74 6.55
CA GLN A 183 -3.87 34.46 5.57
C GLN A 183 -4.30 35.10 4.24
N GLU A 184 -3.76 36.30 3.98
CA GLU A 184 -3.52 36.80 2.63
C GLU A 184 -2.45 35.95 1.92
#